data_AF-A0A166CHU7-F1
#
_entry.id   AF-A0A166CHU7-F1
#
_cell.length_a   1.000
_cell.length_b   1.000
_cell.length_c   1.000
_cell.angle_alpha   90.00
_cell.angle_beta   90.00
_cell.angle_gamma   90.00
#
_symmetry.space_group_name_H-M   'P 1'
#
loop_
_entity.id
_entity.type
_entity.pdbx_description
1 polymer ?
#
loop_
_entity_poly.entity_id
_entity_poly.type
_entity_poly.pdbx_seq_one_letter_code
_entity_poly.pdbx_strand_id
1 'polypeptide(L)'
;MPVELKGSYHCGKVRFTIESNTPVPYQLCMCSICRKTGGYGGAINLSANTDTLKVKGAQYVRKYNTVMDRDTPHASIVDSERNFRGECSAMLWLFDAQWADAIDSELQPADELTIVRLDSKPAHVRLPEGKKVVYDAYGPLSVADWHKEHGLWAD
;
A
#
# COMPACT_ATOMS: atom_id res chain seq x y z
N MET A 1 0.64 13.90 17.05
CA MET A 1 1.72 14.28 16.11
C MET A 1 1.98 13.10 15.20
N PRO A 2 2.13 13.33 13.88
CA PRO A 2 2.24 12.25 12.93
C PRO A 2 3.45 11.38 13.26
N VAL A 3 3.35 10.09 12.99
CA VAL A 3 4.46 9.16 13.23
C VAL A 3 5.41 9.23 12.03
N GLU A 4 6.70 9.50 12.27
CA GLU A 4 7.72 9.36 11.24
C GLU A 4 7.94 7.86 10.95
N LEU A 5 7.63 7.46 9.72
CA LEU A 5 7.90 6.15 9.16
C LEU A 5 9.19 6.20 8.35
N LYS A 6 10.04 5.21 8.55
CA LYS A 6 11.27 4.97 7.80
C LYS A 6 11.11 3.71 6.98
N GLY A 7 11.64 3.73 5.77
CA GLY A 7 11.61 2.57 4.89
C GLY A 7 12.78 2.53 3.91
N SER A 8 12.95 1.38 3.28
CA SER A 8 13.98 1.16 2.30
C SER A 8 13.62 0.08 1.28
N TYR A 9 14.16 0.20 0.07
CA TYR A 9 14.12 -0.92 -0.87
C TYR A 9 14.98 -2.07 -0.40
N HIS A 10 14.63 -3.28 -0.82
CA HIS A 10 15.33 -4.51 -0.47
C HIS A 10 16.87 -4.43 -0.64
N CYS A 11 17.36 -3.78 -1.70
CA CYS A 11 18.80 -3.63 -1.93
C CYS A 11 19.48 -2.50 -1.11
N GLY A 12 18.73 -1.76 -0.29
CA GLY A 12 19.20 -0.65 0.53
C GLY A 12 19.62 0.63 -0.19
N LYS A 13 19.54 0.68 -1.54
CA LYS A 13 19.99 1.85 -2.33
C LYS A 13 19.03 3.02 -2.29
N VAL A 14 17.75 2.75 -2.02
CA VAL A 14 16.73 3.77 -1.79
C VAL A 14 16.29 3.65 -0.35
N ARG A 15 16.29 4.79 0.34
CA ARG A 15 15.80 4.93 1.72
C ARG A 15 14.92 6.16 1.79
N PHE A 16 13.90 6.13 2.61
CA PHE A 16 12.99 7.25 2.75
C PHE A 16 12.52 7.42 4.19
N THR A 17 12.08 8.64 4.49
CA THR A 17 11.25 8.94 5.67
C THR A 17 10.00 9.66 5.21
N ILE A 18 8.88 9.43 5.91
CA ILE A 18 7.60 10.06 5.65
C ILE A 18 6.77 10.07 6.93
N GLU A 19 5.95 11.09 7.14
CA GLU A 19 5.06 11.17 8.30
C GLU A 19 3.70 10.55 7.99
N SER A 20 3.09 9.87 8.97
CA SER A 20 1.78 9.23 8.84
C SER A 20 0.91 9.48 10.07
N ASN A 21 -0.34 9.90 9.82
CA ASN A 21 -1.39 9.93 10.84
C ASN A 21 -2.10 8.58 10.99
N THR A 22 -1.78 7.60 10.13
CA THR A 22 -2.45 6.29 10.06
C THR A 22 -1.40 5.18 10.02
N PRO A 23 -0.58 5.01 11.07
CA PRO A 23 0.58 4.11 11.05
C PRO A 23 0.21 2.63 11.24
N VAL A 24 -1.08 2.28 11.30
CA VAL A 24 -1.51 0.89 11.53
C VAL A 24 -1.86 0.21 10.19
N PRO A 25 -1.13 -0.84 9.78
CA PRO A 25 -1.31 -1.53 8.52
C PRO A 25 -2.51 -2.50 8.56
N TYR A 26 -3.73 -1.95 8.51
CA TYR A 26 -4.96 -2.74 8.68
C TYR A 26 -5.59 -3.23 7.38
N GLN A 27 -5.41 -2.51 6.26
CA GLN A 27 -6.16 -2.76 5.03
C GLN A 27 -5.32 -3.51 4.00
N LEU A 28 -5.77 -4.70 3.59
CA LEU A 28 -5.15 -5.51 2.55
C LEU A 28 -5.95 -5.42 1.25
N CYS A 29 -5.34 -4.91 0.18
CA CYS A 29 -5.95 -4.87 -1.14
C CYS A 29 -5.55 -6.10 -1.96
N MET A 30 -6.54 -6.89 -2.40
CA MET A 30 -6.33 -8.10 -3.18
C MET A 30 -6.62 -7.94 -4.68
N CYS A 31 -6.67 -6.70 -5.17
CA CYS A 31 -6.89 -6.45 -6.59
C CYS A 31 -5.74 -7.01 -7.43
N SER A 32 -6.01 -7.23 -8.73
CA SER A 32 -5.01 -7.77 -9.65
C SER A 32 -3.72 -6.94 -9.69
N ILE A 33 -3.80 -5.61 -9.52
CA ILE A 33 -2.64 -4.71 -9.50
C ILE A 33 -1.82 -4.95 -8.23
N CYS A 34 -2.43 -4.88 -7.04
CA CYS A 34 -1.74 -5.09 -5.77
C CYS A 34 -1.14 -6.50 -5.68
N ARG A 35 -1.85 -7.54 -6.14
CA ARG A 35 -1.31 -8.91 -6.14
C ARG A 35 -0.14 -9.12 -7.09
N LYS A 36 -0.13 -8.43 -8.24
CA LYS A 36 0.95 -8.57 -9.22
C LYS A 36 2.15 -7.71 -8.92
N THR A 37 2.00 -6.68 -8.09
CA THR A 37 3.03 -5.65 -7.90
C THR A 37 3.52 -5.53 -6.46
N GLY A 38 2.70 -5.88 -5.45
CA GLY A 38 3.07 -5.92 -4.02
C GLY A 38 3.30 -7.34 -3.48
N GLY A 39 2.66 -8.36 -4.06
CA GLY A 39 2.94 -9.77 -3.73
C GLY A 39 1.74 -10.69 -3.83
N TYR A 40 1.96 -12.01 -3.72
CA TYR A 40 0.94 -13.04 -3.95
C TYR A 40 -0.40 -12.81 -3.24
N GLY A 41 -0.36 -12.32 -2.00
CA GLY A 41 -1.53 -12.05 -1.16
C GLY A 41 -2.16 -10.67 -1.34
N GLY A 42 -1.55 -9.77 -2.10
CA GLY A 42 -1.99 -8.37 -2.21
C GLY A 42 -0.92 -7.40 -1.71
N ALA A 43 -1.34 -6.19 -1.41
CA ALA A 43 -0.50 -5.13 -0.85
C ALA A 43 -1.27 -4.40 0.26
N ILE A 44 -0.57 -3.93 1.29
CA ILE A 44 -1.18 -3.19 2.40
C ILE A 44 -1.36 -1.72 2.03
N ASN A 45 -2.56 -1.19 2.25
CA ASN A 45 -2.80 0.25 2.22
C ASN A 45 -2.30 0.88 3.52
N LEU A 46 -1.38 1.82 3.40
CA LEU A 46 -0.87 2.60 4.52
C LEU A 46 -0.77 4.07 4.12
N SER A 47 -1.62 4.92 4.68
CA SER A 47 -1.62 6.36 4.37
C SER A 47 -0.44 7.07 4.98
N ALA A 48 0.07 8.09 4.27
CA ALA A 48 1.14 8.95 4.75
C ALA A 48 1.05 10.31 4.04
N ASN A 49 1.65 11.32 4.66
CA ASN A 49 1.62 12.71 4.22
C ASN A 49 2.71 12.94 3.17
N THR A 50 2.32 12.94 1.89
CA THR A 50 3.25 13.02 0.75
C THR A 50 4.22 14.21 0.82
N ASP A 51 3.78 15.36 1.34
CA ASP A 51 4.60 16.57 1.44
C ASP A 51 5.78 16.43 2.42
N THR A 52 5.74 15.41 3.29
CA THR A 52 6.78 15.13 4.28
C THR A 52 7.81 14.11 3.78
N LEU A 53 7.60 13.55 2.59
CA LEU A 53 8.42 12.50 2.00
C LEU A 53 9.84 13.01 1.72
N LYS A 54 10.84 12.36 2.33
CA LYS A 54 12.26 12.59 2.08
C LYS A 54 12.88 11.32 1.55
N VAL A 55 13.51 11.38 0.38
CA VAL A 55 14.08 10.20 -0.31
C VAL A 55 15.58 10.37 -0.53
N LYS A 56 16.35 9.35 -0.15
CA LYS A 56 17.75 9.16 -0.53
C LYS A 56 17.82 8.09 -1.62
N GLY A 57 18.57 8.36 -2.69
CA GLY A 57 18.70 7.44 -3.82
C GLY A 57 17.59 7.56 -4.87
N ALA A 58 16.92 8.71 -4.97
CA ALA A 58 15.82 8.96 -5.91
C ALA A 58 16.17 8.63 -7.38
N GLN A 59 17.44 8.77 -7.77
CA GLN A 59 17.94 8.38 -9.11
C GLN A 59 17.81 6.88 -9.43
N TYR A 60 17.61 6.03 -8.41
CA TYR A 60 17.39 4.59 -8.57
C TYR A 60 15.91 4.21 -8.61
N VAL A 61 14.99 5.17 -8.42
CA VAL A 61 13.55 4.96 -8.47
C VAL A 61 13.07 5.00 -9.90
N ARG A 62 12.29 3.99 -10.30
CA ARG A 62 11.53 3.94 -11.54
C ARG A 62 10.03 4.07 -11.23
N LYS A 63 9.30 4.64 -12.18
CA LYS A 63 7.86 4.84 -12.11
C LYS A 63 7.15 3.91 -13.10
N TYR A 64 6.02 3.36 -12.67
CA TYR A 64 5.09 2.61 -13.51
C TYR A 64 3.69 3.18 -13.32
N ASN A 65 3.11 3.73 -14.38
CA ASN A 65 1.70 4.11 -14.38
C ASN A 65 0.82 2.88 -14.55
N THR A 66 -0.22 2.80 -13.73
CA THR A 66 -1.14 1.67 -13.72
C THR A 66 -1.95 1.61 -15.01
N VAL A 67 -2.15 0.40 -15.53
CA VAL A 67 -3.06 0.14 -16.64
C VAL A 67 -4.37 -0.43 -16.08
N MET A 68 -5.44 0.35 -16.18
CA MET A 68 -6.80 -0.08 -15.87
C MET A 68 -7.38 -0.87 -17.04
N ASP A 69 -8.31 -1.79 -16.76
CA ASP A 69 -9.01 -2.62 -17.76
C ASP A 69 -8.09 -3.26 -18.80
N ARG A 70 -6.91 -3.68 -18.34
CA ARG A 70 -5.87 -4.31 -19.17
C ARG A 70 -6.45 -5.49 -19.95
N ASP A 71 -5.99 -5.65 -21.19
CA ASP A 71 -6.40 -6.71 -22.11
C ASP A 71 -7.87 -6.55 -22.61
N THR A 72 -8.45 -5.35 -22.48
CA THR A 72 -9.79 -5.00 -23.02
C THR A 72 -9.72 -3.76 -23.94
N PRO A 73 -10.76 -3.50 -24.76
CA PRO A 73 -10.85 -2.25 -25.56
C PRO A 73 -10.94 -0.97 -24.72
N HIS A 74 -11.22 -1.06 -23.42
CA HIS A 74 -11.33 0.07 -22.50
C HIS A 74 -10.04 0.33 -21.71
N ALA A 75 -8.96 -0.38 -22.05
CA ALA A 75 -7.68 -0.23 -21.35
C ALA A 75 -7.18 1.21 -21.38
N SER A 76 -6.79 1.72 -20.21
CA SER A 76 -6.30 3.09 -20.07
C SER A 76 -5.16 3.16 -19.06
N ILE A 77 -4.22 4.07 -19.32
CA ILE A 77 -3.17 4.43 -18.35
C ILE A 77 -3.76 5.50 -17.43
N VAL A 78 -3.66 5.28 -16.13
CA VAL A 78 -4.11 6.25 -15.11
C VAL A 78 -2.91 6.85 -14.38
N ASP A 79 -3.13 8.00 -13.73
CA ASP A 79 -2.10 8.75 -13.00
C ASP A 79 -1.57 8.03 -11.76
N SER A 80 -2.12 6.86 -11.43
CA SER A 80 -1.70 6.03 -10.30
C SER A 80 -0.27 5.47 -10.48
N GLU A 81 0.66 6.20 -9.85
CA GLU A 81 2.13 6.06 -9.75
C GLU A 81 2.73 4.87 -8.98
N ARG A 82 3.11 3.71 -9.53
CA ARG A 82 3.92 2.73 -8.74
C ARG A 82 5.41 3.06 -8.79
N ASN A 83 6.02 3.27 -7.64
CA ASN A 83 7.45 3.56 -7.53
C ASN A 83 8.23 2.30 -7.11
N PHE A 84 9.16 1.84 -7.95
CA PHE A 84 9.92 0.62 -7.70
C PHE A 84 11.37 0.75 -8.17
N ARG A 85 12.26 -0.13 -7.72
CA ARG A 85 13.60 -0.26 -8.29
C ARG A 85 13.66 -1.45 -9.24
N GLY A 86 14.15 -1.22 -10.45
CA GLY A 86 14.20 -2.25 -11.50
C GLY A 86 15.05 -3.46 -11.12
N GLU A 87 16.10 -3.30 -10.32
CA GLU A 87 17.06 -4.37 -10.04
C GLU A 87 16.74 -5.18 -8.77
N CYS A 88 15.86 -4.72 -7.90
CA CYS A 88 15.42 -5.52 -6.74
C CYS A 88 13.91 -5.66 -6.64
N SER A 89 13.15 -5.09 -7.58
CA SER A 89 11.70 -5.15 -7.68
C SER A 89 10.93 -4.70 -6.44
N ALA A 90 11.61 -4.06 -5.47
CA ALA A 90 10.97 -3.54 -4.28
C ALA A 90 10.08 -2.35 -4.65
N MET A 91 8.83 -2.39 -4.20
CA MET A 91 7.83 -1.35 -4.38
C MET A 91 7.82 -0.42 -3.16
N LEU A 92 7.79 0.89 -3.38
CA LEU A 92 7.90 1.94 -2.34
C LEU A 92 6.52 2.43 -1.94
N TRP A 93 5.79 2.96 -2.93
CA TRP A 93 4.51 3.65 -2.76
C TRP A 93 3.76 3.78 -4.09
N LEU A 94 2.49 4.17 -3.97
CA LEU A 94 1.55 4.55 -5.03
C LEU A 94 1.45 6.09 -5.04
N PHE A 95 1.69 6.78 -6.16
CA PHE A 95 1.42 8.21 -6.33
C PHE A 95 -0.04 8.38 -6.75
N ASP A 96 -0.86 8.03 -5.77
CA ASP A 96 -2.16 8.51 -5.35
C ASP A 96 -2.12 7.97 -3.92
N ALA A 97 -2.09 8.85 -2.92
CA ALA A 97 -1.53 8.55 -1.60
C ALA A 97 -1.95 7.15 -1.08
N GLN A 98 -1.14 6.54 -0.21
CA GLN A 98 -1.55 5.51 0.76
C GLN A 98 -1.02 4.05 0.69
N TRP A 99 0.27 3.80 0.44
CA TRP A 99 0.78 2.41 0.38
C TRP A 99 2.27 2.32 0.71
N ALA A 100 2.70 1.40 1.59
CA ALA A 100 4.12 1.13 1.82
C ALA A 100 4.38 -0.31 2.33
N ASP A 101 4.78 -1.21 1.44
CA ASP A 101 5.29 -2.56 1.80
C ASP A 101 6.78 -2.52 2.22
N ALA A 102 7.45 -1.38 2.05
CA ALA A 102 8.88 -1.18 2.28
C ALA A 102 9.20 -0.40 3.58
N ILE A 103 8.34 -0.52 4.60
CA ILE A 103 8.53 0.14 5.89
C ILE A 103 9.48 -0.70 6.77
N ASP A 104 10.55 -0.05 7.24
CA ASP A 104 11.53 -0.62 8.17
C ASP A 104 11.19 -0.30 9.63
N SER A 105 10.29 0.66 9.86
CA SER A 105 9.86 1.03 11.22
C SER A 105 9.00 -0.06 11.84
N GLU A 106 9.14 -0.27 13.15
CA GLU A 106 8.21 -1.12 13.87
C GLU A 106 6.82 -0.47 13.85
N LEU A 107 5.83 -1.23 13.38
CA LEU A 107 4.43 -0.80 13.32
C LEU A 107 3.62 -1.63 14.32
N GLN A 108 2.65 -0.98 14.96
CA GLN A 108 1.63 -1.69 15.72
C GLN A 108 0.86 -2.61 14.76
N PRO A 109 0.76 -3.93 15.02
CA PRO A 109 -0.06 -4.82 14.21
C PRO A 109 -1.54 -4.46 14.37
N ALA A 110 -2.31 -4.61 13.29
CA ALA A 110 -3.76 -4.48 13.36
C ALA A 110 -4.38 -5.71 14.04
N ASP A 111 -5.29 -5.48 15.00
CA ASP A 111 -6.02 -6.55 15.68
C ASP A 111 -7.04 -7.25 14.76
N GLU A 112 -7.49 -6.56 13.71
CA GLU A 112 -8.39 -7.04 12.68
C GLU A 112 -8.00 -6.46 11.31
N LEU A 113 -7.94 -7.31 10.28
CA LEU A 113 -7.67 -6.89 8.91
C LEU A 113 -8.95 -6.49 8.17
N THR A 114 -8.89 -5.42 7.39
CA THR A 114 -9.90 -5.11 6.36
C THR A 114 -9.39 -5.57 5.00
N ILE A 115 -10.02 -6.58 4.41
CA ILE A 115 -9.63 -7.09 3.09
C ILE A 115 -10.59 -6.58 2.04
N VAL A 116 -10.05 -5.87 1.04
CA VAL A 116 -10.85 -5.27 -0.05
C VAL A 116 -10.50 -5.92 -1.39
N ARG A 117 -11.40 -5.73 -2.37
CA ARG A 117 -11.23 -6.22 -3.75
C ARG A 117 -11.21 -7.74 -3.85
N LEU A 118 -12.06 -8.41 -3.07
CA LEU A 118 -12.28 -9.86 -3.18
C LEU A 118 -12.85 -10.25 -4.56
N ASP A 119 -13.59 -9.35 -5.21
CA ASP A 119 -14.07 -9.47 -6.59
C ASP A 119 -12.95 -9.80 -7.60
N SER A 120 -11.74 -9.35 -7.31
CA SER A 120 -10.56 -9.46 -8.15
C SER A 120 -9.57 -10.55 -7.66
N LYS A 121 -9.91 -11.28 -6.58
CA LYS A 121 -9.08 -12.31 -5.97
C LYS A 121 -9.41 -13.71 -6.53
N PRO A 122 -8.45 -14.39 -7.20
CA PRO A 122 -8.60 -15.76 -7.65
C PRO A 122 -8.89 -16.72 -6.50
N ALA A 123 -9.63 -17.78 -6.80
CA ALA A 123 -9.99 -18.79 -5.81
C ALA A 123 -8.76 -19.45 -5.14
N HIS A 124 -7.65 -19.60 -5.88
CA HIS A 124 -6.43 -20.24 -5.36
C HIS A 124 -5.65 -19.38 -4.34
N VAL A 125 -5.86 -18.06 -4.30
CA VAL A 125 -5.17 -17.18 -3.35
C VAL A 125 -5.88 -17.24 -2.00
N ARG A 126 -5.15 -17.65 -0.97
CA ARG A 126 -5.65 -17.76 0.41
C ARG A 126 -5.67 -16.40 1.10
N LEU A 127 -6.66 -16.19 1.97
CA LEU A 127 -6.71 -15.04 2.86
C LEU A 127 -5.80 -15.26 4.07
N PRO A 128 -5.24 -14.19 4.67
CA PRO A 128 -4.56 -14.29 5.96
C PRO A 128 -5.47 -14.89 7.05
N GLU A 129 -4.84 -15.61 7.98
CA GLU A 129 -5.50 -16.10 9.19
C GLU A 129 -5.80 -14.95 10.17
N GLY A 130 -6.59 -15.22 11.22
CA GLY A 130 -6.99 -14.22 12.20
C GLY A 130 -8.28 -13.46 11.86
N LYS A 131 -8.60 -12.48 12.71
CA LYS A 131 -9.81 -11.63 12.60
C LYS A 131 -9.73 -10.77 11.35
N LYS A 132 -10.83 -10.73 10.60
CA LYS A 132 -10.91 -9.98 9.35
C LYS A 132 -12.34 -9.67 8.96
N VAL A 133 -12.52 -8.52 8.35
CA VAL A 133 -13.71 -8.14 7.58
C VAL A 133 -13.34 -8.15 6.10
N VAL A 134 -14.24 -8.63 5.26
CA VAL A 134 -14.00 -8.80 3.83
C VAL A 134 -15.03 -8.04 3.00
N TYR A 135 -14.58 -7.42 1.91
CA TYR A 135 -15.41 -6.69 0.96
C TYR A 135 -15.08 -7.11 -0.47
N ASP A 136 -16.13 -7.36 -1.28
CA ASP A 136 -15.98 -7.61 -2.71
C ASP A 136 -15.36 -6.40 -3.41
N ALA A 137 -15.82 -5.19 -3.07
CA ALA A 137 -15.25 -3.92 -3.53
C ALA A 137 -14.43 -3.24 -2.41
N TYR A 138 -14.46 -1.91 -2.33
CA TYR A 138 -13.92 -1.16 -1.19
C TYR A 138 -14.94 -1.13 -0.04
N GLY A 139 -14.44 -1.10 1.19
CA GLY A 139 -15.26 -0.93 2.39
C GLY A 139 -15.81 0.49 2.53
N PRO A 140 -16.69 0.73 3.51
CA PRO A 140 -17.38 2.01 3.69
C PRO A 140 -16.49 3.13 4.25
N LEU A 141 -15.39 2.78 4.92
CA LEU A 141 -14.50 3.73 5.59
C LEU A 141 -13.27 4.05 4.74
N SER A 142 -12.84 5.30 4.78
CA SER A 142 -11.51 5.68 4.33
C SER A 142 -10.44 5.17 5.31
N VAL A 143 -9.17 5.10 4.89
CA VAL A 143 -8.06 4.75 5.80
C VAL A 143 -8.00 5.70 7.00
N ALA A 144 -8.27 6.99 6.79
CA ALA A 144 -8.30 7.99 7.85
C ALA A 144 -9.46 7.75 8.83
N ASP A 145 -10.67 7.51 8.31
CA ASP A 145 -11.86 7.33 9.16
C ASP A 145 -11.78 6.04 9.96
N TRP A 146 -11.28 4.95 9.36
CA TRP A 146 -11.04 3.70 10.08
C TRP A 146 -10.10 3.92 11.27
N HIS A 147 -8.97 4.63 11.08
CA HIS A 147 -8.04 4.92 12.17
C HIS A 147 -8.67 5.79 13.27
N LYS A 148 -9.49 6.78 12.91
CA LYS A 148 -10.20 7.62 13.88
C LYS A 148 -11.22 6.82 14.68
N GLU A 149 -12.04 6.00 14.02
CA GLU A 149 -13.04 5.17 14.68
C GLU A 149 -12.44 4.15 15.64
N HIS A 150 -11.22 3.67 15.35
CA HIS A 150 -10.51 2.71 16.19
C HIS A 150 -9.60 3.37 17.24
N GLY A 151 -9.55 4.71 17.30
CA GLY A 151 -8.65 5.42 18.22
C GLY A 151 -7.16 5.23 17.93
N LEU A 152 -6.83 4.92 16.68
CA LEU A 152 -5.47 4.64 16.18
C LEU A 152 -4.92 5.77 15.30
N TRP A 153 -5.67 6.88 15.18
CA TRP A 153 -5.20 8.08 14.52
C TRP A 153 -4.07 8.73 15.33
N ALA A 154 -2.93 8.96 14.69
CA ALA A 154 -1.86 9.78 15.25
C ALA A 154 -2.12 11.24 14.88
N ASP A 155 -2.33 12.12 15.86
CA ASP A 155 -2.60 13.57 15.66
C ASP A 155 -1.41 14.34 15.10
#